data_AF-A0AAX2KEA6-F1
#
_entry.id   AF-A0AAX2KEA6-F1
#
_cell.length_a   1.000
_cell.length_b   1.000
_cell.length_c   1.000
_cell.angle_alpha   90.00
_cell.angle_beta   90.00
_cell.angle_gamma   90.00
#
_symmetry.space_group_name_H-M   'P 1'
#
loop_
_entity.id
_entity.type
_entity.pdbx_description
1 polymer ?
#
loop_
_entity_poly.entity_id
_entity_poly.type
_entity_poly.pdbx_seq_one_letter_code
_entity_poly.pdbx_strand_id
1 'polypeptide(L)'
;MPDYLDRNRFDEVYKGPGDNFFGTLSASRPEIYPIYWSQAQMQARQSEEMANAQSFLNRLWTFESDGKQWFNPDVSVIYPDRIRRRPPGTTSKGLGAHTDSGALERWLLPAYQRVFANVFNGNLAQYDPWHAAHRTEVEEYTVDNTTKCSVFRTFQGWTALSDMLPG
;
A
#
# COMPACT_ATOMS: atom_id res chain seq x y z
N MET A 1 16.38 14.18 -6.89
CA MET A 1 14.98 14.02 -7.36
C MET A 1 14.52 15.12 -8.32
N PRO A 2 14.77 16.44 -8.12
CA PRO A 2 14.41 17.47 -9.12
C PRO A 2 15.01 17.13 -10.50
N ASP A 3 16.30 16.82 -10.49
CA ASP A 3 17.07 16.37 -11.65
C ASP A 3 16.56 15.04 -12.27
N TYR A 4 15.81 14.20 -11.53
CA TYR A 4 15.21 12.99 -12.12
C TYR A 4 14.04 13.34 -13.05
N LEU A 5 13.18 14.28 -12.66
CA LEU A 5 12.03 14.67 -13.48
C LEU A 5 12.49 15.33 -14.78
N ASP A 6 13.47 16.23 -14.67
CA ASP A 6 14.02 16.98 -15.80
C ASP A 6 14.77 16.05 -16.77
N ARG A 7 15.66 15.17 -16.25
CA ARG A 7 16.39 14.19 -17.08
C ARG A 7 15.46 13.23 -17.82
N ASN A 8 14.31 12.90 -17.24
CA ASN A 8 13.33 12.00 -17.85
C ASN A 8 12.23 12.75 -18.60
N ARG A 9 12.33 14.08 -18.74
CA ARG A 9 11.34 14.93 -19.43
C ARG A 9 9.92 14.65 -18.97
N PHE A 10 9.72 14.49 -17.66
CA PHE A 10 8.46 14.02 -17.08
C PHE A 10 7.26 14.85 -17.54
N ASP A 11 7.39 16.18 -17.55
CA ASP A 11 6.31 17.09 -17.93
C ASP A 11 5.91 16.97 -19.42
N GLU A 12 6.78 16.45 -20.29
CA GLU A 12 6.45 16.19 -21.70
C GLU A 12 5.75 14.84 -21.90
N VAL A 13 6.06 13.86 -21.05
CA VAL A 13 5.57 12.48 -21.15
C VAL A 13 4.26 12.30 -20.37
N TYR A 14 4.11 12.98 -19.24
CA TYR A 14 2.95 12.87 -18.38
C TYR A 14 1.75 13.60 -18.99
N LYS A 15 0.73 12.83 -19.40
CA LYS A 15 -0.49 13.35 -20.05
C LYS A 15 -1.67 13.53 -19.09
N GLY A 16 -1.40 13.66 -17.79
CA GLY A 16 -2.43 13.70 -16.76
C GLY A 16 -2.70 12.31 -16.14
N PRO A 17 -3.57 12.25 -15.13
CA PRO A 17 -3.84 11.00 -14.44
C PRO A 17 -4.49 10.01 -15.43
N GLY A 18 -3.91 8.82 -15.55
CA GLY A 18 -4.48 7.72 -16.32
C GLY A 18 -5.70 7.08 -15.63
N ASP A 19 -6.08 7.56 -14.45
CA ASP A 19 -7.16 7.08 -13.62
C ASP A 19 -7.99 8.23 -13.01
N ASN A 20 -9.28 7.98 -12.79
CA ASN A 20 -10.20 8.96 -12.20
C ASN A 20 -10.19 8.94 -10.66
N PHE A 21 -9.32 8.16 -10.02
CA PHE A 21 -9.34 7.94 -8.57
C PHE A 21 -9.09 9.22 -7.76
N PHE A 22 -8.38 10.20 -8.32
CA PHE A 22 -8.09 11.50 -7.69
C PHE A 22 -8.55 12.72 -8.51
N GLY A 23 -9.56 12.57 -9.37
CA GLY A 23 -9.97 13.53 -10.42
C GLY A 23 -10.41 14.95 -10.00
N THR A 24 -10.13 15.42 -8.78
CA THR A 24 -10.52 16.75 -8.28
C THR A 24 -9.35 17.70 -7.99
N LEU A 25 -8.11 17.33 -8.32
CA LEU A 25 -6.93 18.17 -8.08
C LEU A 25 -6.61 19.05 -9.30
N SER A 26 -6.84 20.37 -9.17
CA SER A 26 -6.61 21.41 -10.19
C SER A 26 -5.15 21.90 -10.25
N ALA A 27 -4.18 21.07 -9.88
CA ALA A 27 -2.77 21.45 -9.86
C ALA A 27 -2.09 21.15 -11.21
N SER A 28 -1.22 22.05 -11.67
CA SER A 28 -0.41 21.87 -12.89
C SER A 28 0.55 20.67 -12.83
N ARG A 29 0.83 20.19 -11.61
CA ARG A 29 1.56 18.94 -11.33
C ARG A 29 0.80 18.11 -10.30
N PRO A 30 0.76 16.77 -10.43
CA PRO A 30 0.04 15.93 -9.48
C PRO A 30 0.76 15.92 -8.12
N GLU A 31 0.01 15.80 -7.02
CA GLU A 31 0.60 15.58 -5.69
C GLU A 31 1.20 14.16 -5.56
N ILE A 32 0.65 13.20 -6.32
CA ILE A 32 1.08 11.81 -6.39
C ILE A 32 1.66 11.55 -7.79
N TYR A 33 2.95 11.27 -7.86
CA TYR A 33 3.64 11.01 -9.11
C TYR A 33 3.61 9.52 -9.44
N PRO A 34 3.14 9.12 -10.64
CA PRO A 34 3.16 7.73 -11.11
C PRO A 34 4.57 7.31 -11.58
N ILE A 35 5.55 7.48 -10.70
CA ILE A 35 6.94 7.10 -10.92
C ILE A 35 7.24 5.93 -9.99
N TYR A 36 7.75 4.84 -10.54
CA TYR A 36 7.89 3.57 -9.82
C TYR A 36 9.35 3.10 -9.72
N TRP A 37 10.21 3.49 -10.65
CA TRP A 37 11.51 2.84 -10.89
C TRP A 37 12.72 3.77 -10.76
N SER A 38 12.57 4.90 -10.07
CA SER A 38 13.73 5.77 -9.83
C SER A 38 14.79 5.03 -9.00
N GLN A 39 16.07 5.38 -9.19
CA GLN A 39 17.16 4.77 -8.41
C GLN A 39 16.94 4.93 -6.91
N ALA A 40 16.47 6.11 -6.45
CA ALA A 40 16.16 6.34 -5.04
C ALA A 40 15.08 5.38 -4.51
N GLN A 41 14.01 5.14 -5.28
CA GLN A 41 12.96 4.19 -4.90
C GLN A 41 13.49 2.76 -4.83
N MET A 42 14.22 2.31 -5.85
CA MET A 42 14.73 0.94 -5.89
C MET A 42 15.78 0.68 -4.81
N GLN A 43 16.71 1.61 -4.60
CA GLN A 43 17.72 1.50 -3.54
C GLN A 43 17.08 1.46 -2.15
N ALA A 44 16.08 2.30 -1.88
CA ALA A 44 15.37 2.27 -0.60
C ALA A 44 14.61 0.95 -0.36
N ARG A 45 14.02 0.36 -1.41
CA ARG A 45 13.28 -0.91 -1.29
C ARG A 45 14.18 -2.12 -1.07
N GLN A 46 15.38 -2.12 -1.65
CA GLN A 46 16.32 -3.24 -1.57
C GLN A 46 17.40 -3.05 -0.49
N SER A 47 17.30 -1.99 0.32
CA SER A 47 18.30 -1.72 1.37
C SER A 47 18.17 -2.73 2.51
N GLU A 48 19.29 -3.01 3.17
CA GLU A 48 19.35 -3.93 4.31
C GLU A 48 18.49 -3.41 5.47
N GLU A 49 18.44 -2.11 5.69
CA GLU A 49 17.62 -1.48 6.73
C GLU A 49 16.13 -1.71 6.47
N MET A 50 15.70 -1.64 5.20
CA MET A 50 14.32 -1.94 4.81
C MET A 50 13.99 -3.42 5.02
N ALA A 51 14.89 -4.33 4.64
CA ALA A 51 14.72 -5.76 4.87
C ALA A 51 14.56 -6.08 6.38
N ASN A 52 15.40 -5.49 7.22
CA ASN A 52 15.34 -5.67 8.67
C ASN A 52 14.03 -5.14 9.26
N ALA A 53 13.60 -3.93 8.87
CA ALA A 53 12.34 -3.36 9.34
C ALA A 53 11.12 -4.19 8.89
N GLN A 54 11.10 -4.66 7.64
CA GLN A 54 10.03 -5.49 7.10
C GLN A 54 9.96 -6.85 7.80
N SER A 55 11.10 -7.53 8.00
CA SER A 55 11.15 -8.79 8.76
C SER A 55 10.63 -8.60 10.19
N PHE A 56 11.11 -7.55 10.88
CA PHE A 56 10.65 -7.23 12.24
C PHE A 56 9.13 -7.05 12.31
N LEU A 57 8.55 -6.24 11.43
CA LEU A 57 7.11 -5.98 11.40
C LEU A 57 6.32 -7.24 11.05
N ASN A 58 6.76 -7.99 10.03
CA ASN A 58 6.11 -9.23 9.61
C ASN A 58 6.06 -10.27 10.73
N ARG A 59 7.07 -10.32 11.60
CA ARG A 59 7.15 -11.22 12.76
C ARG A 59 6.21 -10.85 13.92
N LEU A 60 5.55 -9.69 13.88
CA LEU A 60 4.47 -9.37 14.81
C LEU A 60 3.19 -10.17 14.55
N TRP A 61 3.07 -10.80 13.39
CA TRP A 61 1.92 -11.61 13.00
C TRP A 61 2.09 -13.06 13.44
N THR A 62 0.97 -13.71 13.76
CA THR A 62 0.91 -15.17 13.83
C THR A 62 0.89 -15.71 12.40
N PHE A 63 2.08 -15.92 11.82
CA PHE A 63 2.27 -16.35 10.42
C PHE A 63 2.31 -17.88 10.25
N GLU A 64 2.33 -18.64 11.34
CA GLU A 64 2.17 -20.09 11.37
C GLU A 64 0.93 -20.46 12.20
N SER A 65 0.03 -21.25 11.61
CA SER A 65 -1.13 -21.82 12.31
C SER A 65 -1.52 -23.14 11.65
N ASP A 66 -2.11 -24.07 12.41
CA ASP A 66 -2.68 -25.31 11.86
C ASP A 66 -1.70 -26.15 11.02
N GLY A 67 -0.41 -26.12 11.40
CA GLY A 67 0.67 -26.83 10.68
C GLY A 67 1.04 -26.21 9.32
N LYS A 68 0.55 -25.01 9.00
CA LYS A 68 0.85 -24.27 7.77
C LYS A 68 1.56 -22.95 8.09
N GLN A 69 2.63 -22.67 7.36
CA GLN A 69 3.22 -21.35 7.28
C GLN A 69 2.50 -20.54 6.18
N TRP A 70 1.85 -19.45 6.57
CA TRP A 70 1.03 -18.62 5.67
C TRP A 70 1.87 -17.71 4.77
N PHE A 71 3.00 -17.22 5.27
CA PHE A 71 4.00 -16.49 4.50
C PHE A 71 5.39 -16.60 5.14
N ASN A 72 6.44 -16.34 4.37
CA ASN A 72 7.79 -16.20 4.91
C ASN A 72 7.97 -14.77 5.46
N PRO A 73 8.13 -14.58 6.79
CA PRO A 73 8.22 -13.24 7.35
C PRO A 73 9.53 -12.52 6.99
N ASP A 74 10.58 -13.26 6.65
CA ASP A 74 11.94 -12.71 6.45
C ASP A 74 12.21 -12.27 5.01
N VAL A 75 11.28 -12.49 4.09
CA VAL A 75 11.42 -12.08 2.68
C VAL A 75 10.14 -11.42 2.21
N SER A 76 10.22 -10.12 1.93
CA SER A 76 9.12 -9.36 1.34
C SER A 76 9.34 -9.15 -0.16
N VAL A 77 8.28 -9.23 -0.94
CA VAL A 77 8.33 -8.92 -2.37
C VAL A 77 8.55 -7.42 -2.60
N ILE A 78 9.29 -7.06 -3.63
CA ILE A 78 9.34 -5.66 -4.08
C ILE A 78 7.96 -5.28 -4.62
N TYR A 79 7.28 -4.38 -3.92
CA TYR A 79 6.01 -3.79 -4.35
C TYR A 79 6.25 -2.35 -4.83
N PRO A 80 6.33 -2.10 -6.16
CA PRO A 80 6.63 -0.78 -6.69
C PRO A 80 5.43 0.15 -6.57
N ASP A 81 5.47 1.05 -5.58
CA ASP A 81 4.48 2.10 -5.40
C ASP A 81 4.99 3.49 -5.84
N ARG A 82 4.05 4.42 -5.93
CA ARG A 82 4.19 5.82 -6.32
C ARG A 82 4.95 6.62 -5.27
N ILE A 83 5.19 7.89 -5.57
CA ILE A 83 5.71 8.87 -4.61
C ILE A 83 4.77 10.06 -4.48
N ARG A 84 4.62 10.58 -3.25
CA ARG A 84 3.89 11.81 -2.99
C ARG A 84 4.86 12.97 -2.76
N ARG A 85 4.63 14.10 -3.43
CA ARG A 85 5.40 15.33 -3.24
C ARG A 85 4.45 16.53 -3.18
N ARG A 86 4.56 17.30 -2.09
CA ARG A 86 3.79 18.52 -1.86
C ARG A 86 4.74 19.69 -1.61
N PRO A 87 5.04 20.52 -2.63
CA PRO A 87 5.86 21.72 -2.43
C PRO A 87 5.27 22.68 -1.39
N PRO A 88 6.08 23.55 -0.76
CA PRO A 88 5.56 24.63 0.08
C PRO A 88 4.47 25.44 -0.63
N GLY A 89 3.40 25.78 0.09
CA GLY A 89 2.22 26.46 -0.47
C GLY A 89 1.18 25.55 -1.15
N THR A 90 1.37 24.23 -1.14
CA THR A 90 0.39 23.28 -1.72
C THR A 90 -0.87 23.17 -0.86
N THR A 91 -2.00 23.63 -1.38
CA THR A 91 -3.33 23.40 -0.81
C THR A 91 -3.91 22.09 -1.33
N SER A 92 -4.26 21.19 -0.41
CA SER A 92 -4.86 19.88 -0.71
C SER A 92 -6.16 19.74 0.06
N LYS A 93 -7.17 19.09 -0.54
CA LYS A 93 -8.38 18.66 0.18
C LYS A 93 -8.12 17.45 1.08
N GLY A 94 -6.91 16.88 1.01
CA GLY A 94 -6.57 15.64 1.71
C GLY A 94 -7.33 14.45 1.15
N LEU A 95 -7.37 13.38 1.95
CA LEU A 95 -8.14 12.16 1.67
C LEU A 95 -9.08 11.90 2.83
N GLY A 96 -10.32 11.50 2.53
CA GLY A 96 -11.25 11.02 3.55
C GLY A 96 -10.72 9.76 4.24
N ALA A 97 -11.19 9.49 5.46
CA ALA A 97 -10.86 8.25 6.16
C ALA A 97 -11.33 7.04 5.35
N HIS A 98 -10.43 6.07 5.12
CA HIS A 98 -10.69 4.85 4.36
C HIS A 98 -9.77 3.72 4.81
N THR A 99 -10.08 2.50 4.36
CA THR A 99 -9.20 1.32 4.45
C THR A 99 -8.99 0.74 3.06
N ASP A 100 -7.76 0.36 2.74
CA ASP A 100 -7.43 -0.36 1.50
C ASP A 100 -7.58 -1.88 1.68
N SER A 101 -7.06 -2.66 0.74
CA SER A 101 -7.05 -4.13 0.79
C SER A 101 -8.45 -4.73 0.76
N GLY A 102 -9.25 -4.29 -0.21
CA GLY A 102 -10.64 -4.69 -0.40
C GLY A 102 -11.65 -3.84 0.39
N ALA A 103 -12.85 -3.73 -0.20
CA ALA A 103 -14.02 -3.09 0.40
C ALA A 103 -15.14 -4.13 0.50
N LEU A 104 -15.96 -4.27 -0.54
CA LEU A 104 -17.07 -5.23 -0.62
C LEU A 104 -16.60 -6.68 -0.39
N GLU A 105 -15.39 -6.98 -0.84
CA GLU A 105 -14.69 -8.25 -0.68
C GLU A 105 -14.64 -8.71 0.78
N ARG A 106 -14.52 -7.79 1.74
CA ARG A 106 -14.46 -8.12 3.18
C ARG A 106 -15.71 -8.84 3.67
N TRP A 107 -16.83 -8.64 2.98
CA TRP A 107 -18.09 -9.34 3.25
C TRP A 107 -18.31 -10.51 2.31
N LEU A 108 -17.97 -10.38 1.02
CA LEU A 108 -18.42 -11.36 0.02
C LEU A 108 -17.39 -12.45 -0.33
N LEU A 109 -16.08 -12.21 -0.12
CA LEU A 109 -15.08 -13.21 -0.46
C LEU A 109 -15.03 -14.35 0.56
N PRO A 110 -15.00 -15.62 0.12
CA PRO A 110 -14.83 -16.77 1.02
C PRO A 110 -13.57 -16.69 1.89
N ALA A 111 -12.47 -16.16 1.36
CA ALA A 111 -11.24 -15.96 2.12
C ALA A 111 -11.47 -14.98 3.29
N TYR A 112 -12.13 -13.85 3.04
CA TYR A 112 -12.43 -12.88 4.10
C TYR A 112 -13.48 -13.38 5.10
N GLN A 113 -14.45 -14.19 4.67
CA GLN A 113 -15.35 -14.89 5.59
C GLN A 113 -14.59 -15.79 6.58
N ARG A 114 -13.47 -16.37 6.16
CA ARG A 114 -12.59 -17.13 7.07
C ARG A 114 -11.72 -16.23 7.96
N VAL A 115 -11.10 -15.19 7.40
CA VAL A 115 -10.31 -14.20 8.17
C VAL A 115 -11.14 -13.59 9.29
N PHE A 116 -12.40 -13.26 9.02
CA PHE A 116 -13.31 -12.60 9.94
C PHE A 116 -14.36 -13.55 10.53
N ALA A 117 -14.13 -14.87 10.52
CA ALA A 117 -15.11 -15.85 10.99
C ALA A 117 -15.58 -15.55 12.43
N ASN A 118 -14.64 -15.24 13.33
CA ASN A 118 -14.94 -14.87 14.73
C ASN A 118 -15.67 -13.53 14.88
N VAL A 119 -15.57 -12.66 13.86
CA VAL A 119 -16.37 -11.43 13.80
C VAL A 119 -17.80 -11.77 13.39
N PHE A 120 -17.96 -12.51 12.30
CA PHE A 120 -19.28 -12.82 11.74
C PHE A 120 -20.10 -13.81 12.57
N ASN A 121 -19.46 -14.65 13.39
CA ASN A 121 -20.15 -15.57 14.31
C ASN A 121 -20.41 -14.99 15.71
N GLY A 122 -19.99 -13.74 15.98
CA GLY A 122 -20.21 -13.05 17.25
C GLY A 122 -19.18 -13.35 18.35
N ASN A 123 -18.19 -14.21 18.13
CA ASN A 123 -17.12 -14.49 19.09
C ASN A 123 -15.98 -13.46 19.00
N LEU A 124 -16.31 -12.17 19.12
CA LEU A 124 -15.38 -11.05 18.90
C LEU A 124 -14.11 -11.13 19.76
N ALA A 125 -14.21 -11.65 20.99
CA ALA A 125 -13.06 -11.83 21.88
C ALA A 125 -12.00 -12.81 21.34
N GLN A 126 -12.35 -13.64 20.35
CA GLN A 126 -11.45 -14.59 19.71
C GLN A 126 -10.92 -14.07 18.36
N TYR A 127 -11.35 -12.89 17.89
CA TYR A 127 -10.77 -12.30 16.69
C TYR A 127 -9.41 -11.67 17.01
N ASP A 128 -8.37 -12.17 16.35
CA ASP A 128 -7.03 -11.60 16.41
C ASP A 128 -6.71 -10.91 15.07
N PRO A 129 -6.52 -9.57 15.04
CA PRO A 129 -6.11 -8.88 13.81
C PRO A 129 -4.73 -9.31 13.31
N TRP A 130 -3.87 -9.88 14.16
CA TRP A 130 -2.52 -10.34 13.83
C TRP A 130 -2.46 -11.79 13.34
N HIS A 131 -3.60 -12.48 13.23
CA HIS A 131 -3.64 -13.84 12.68
C HIS A 131 -3.58 -13.79 11.15
N ALA A 132 -2.56 -14.43 10.56
CA ALA A 132 -2.31 -14.38 9.12
C ALA A 132 -3.25 -15.28 8.29
N ALA A 133 -3.90 -16.26 8.93
CA ALA A 133 -4.65 -17.28 8.20
C ALA A 133 -5.64 -16.70 7.20
N HIS A 134 -5.62 -17.28 6.00
CA HIS A 134 -6.45 -16.95 4.84
C HIS A 134 -6.26 -15.55 4.22
N ARG A 135 -5.48 -14.65 4.84
CA ARG A 135 -5.24 -13.30 4.28
C ARG A 135 -4.49 -13.33 2.96
N THR A 136 -3.61 -14.31 2.76
CA THR A 136 -2.87 -14.54 1.52
C THR A 136 -3.71 -15.18 0.41
N GLU A 137 -4.95 -15.56 0.70
CA GLU A 137 -5.88 -16.21 -0.24
C GLU A 137 -6.93 -15.21 -0.77
N VAL A 138 -6.85 -13.94 -0.36
CA VAL A 138 -7.74 -12.86 -0.81
C VAL A 138 -7.27 -12.34 -2.16
N GLU A 139 -8.19 -12.34 -3.13
CA GLU A 139 -8.01 -11.72 -4.45
C GLU A 139 -9.06 -10.62 -4.63
N GLU A 140 -8.64 -9.36 -4.67
CA GLU A 140 -9.54 -8.22 -4.87
C GLU A 140 -10.24 -8.28 -6.23
N TYR A 141 -11.49 -7.81 -6.27
CA TYR A 141 -12.24 -7.76 -7.52
C TYR A 141 -11.53 -6.85 -8.52
N THR A 142 -11.53 -7.28 -9.79
CA THR A 142 -11.01 -6.45 -10.88
C THR A 142 -12.16 -5.63 -11.44
N VAL A 143 -12.06 -4.31 -11.27
CA VAL A 143 -12.98 -3.34 -11.87
C VAL A 143 -12.18 -2.53 -12.88
N ASP A 144 -12.72 -2.38 -14.10
CA ASP A 144 -12.05 -1.65 -15.16
C ASP A 144 -11.66 -0.24 -14.70
N ASN A 145 -10.43 0.14 -15.05
CA ASN A 145 -9.85 1.45 -14.76
C ASN A 145 -9.80 1.83 -13.26
N THR A 146 -9.77 0.84 -12.36
CA THR A 146 -9.67 1.05 -10.91
C THR A 146 -8.34 0.53 -10.37
N THR A 147 -7.70 1.29 -9.48
CA THR A 147 -6.52 0.82 -8.75
C THR A 147 -6.91 -0.30 -7.80
N LYS A 148 -6.22 -1.44 -7.86
CA LYS A 148 -6.37 -2.55 -6.91
C LYS A 148 -5.03 -2.92 -6.28
N CYS A 149 -5.07 -3.53 -5.11
CA CYS A 149 -3.90 -4.13 -4.47
C CYS A 149 -3.92 -5.65 -4.74
N SER A 150 -3.07 -6.12 -5.66
CA SER A 150 -2.97 -7.55 -5.99
C SER A 150 -1.99 -8.32 -5.09
N VAL A 151 -1.66 -7.79 -3.91
CA VAL A 151 -0.68 -8.40 -2.99
C VAL A 151 -1.20 -8.33 -1.56
N PHE A 152 -0.85 -9.35 -0.77
CA PHE A 152 -1.02 -9.30 0.67
C PHE A 152 0.03 -8.36 1.29
N ARG A 153 -0.43 -7.38 2.07
CA ARG A 153 0.42 -6.46 2.84
C ARG A 153 0.07 -6.60 4.32
N THR A 154 1.05 -6.99 5.13
CA THR A 154 0.95 -6.98 6.59
C THR A 154 0.82 -5.54 7.10
N PHE A 155 1.64 -4.64 6.57
CA PHE A 155 1.64 -3.21 6.88
C PHE A 155 1.68 -2.37 5.61
N GLN A 156 1.00 -1.23 5.64
CA GLN A 156 1.31 -0.11 4.75
C GLN A 156 2.33 0.79 5.43
N GLY A 157 3.15 1.49 4.63
CA GLY A 157 4.17 2.39 5.16
C GLY A 157 4.76 3.27 4.07
N TRP A 158 5.47 4.31 4.50
CA TRP A 158 6.20 5.22 3.62
C TRP A 158 7.45 5.74 4.33
N THR A 159 8.49 6.04 3.55
CA THR A 159 9.72 6.66 4.05
C THR A 159 9.65 8.17 3.83
N ALA A 160 9.84 8.95 4.90
CA ALA A 160 9.90 10.40 4.80
C ALA A 160 11.11 10.83 3.96
N LEU A 161 10.89 11.63 2.92
CA LEU A 161 11.96 12.25 2.11
C LEU A 161 12.13 13.75 2.40
N SER A 162 11.33 14.27 3.34
CA SER A 162 11.39 15.62 3.87
C SER A 162 10.89 15.60 5.31
N ASP A 163 11.25 16.60 6.08
CA ASP A 163 10.66 16.81 7.40
C ASP A 163 9.15 17.00 7.27
N MET A 164 8.41 16.40 8.20
CA MET A 164 6.96 16.49 8.29
C MET A 164 6.63 17.35 9.51
N LEU A 165 6.33 18.62 9.26
CA LEU A 165 5.97 19.57 10.32
C LEU A 165 4.53 19.29 10.81
N PRO A 166 4.25 19.46 12.11
CA PRO A 166 2.88 19.50 12.61
C PRO A 166 2.06 20.55 11.85
N GLY A 167 0.81 20.21 11.55
CA GLY A 167 -0.12 21.07 10.81
C GLY A 167 -0.50 22.33 11.55
#